data_AF-A0A7K4LDE2-F1
#
_entry.id   AF-A0A7K4LDE2-F1
#
_cell.length_a   1.000
_cell.length_b   1.000
_cell.length_c   1.000
_cell.angle_alpha   90.00
_cell.angle_beta   90.00
_cell.angle_gamma   90.00
#
_symmetry.space_group_name_H-M   'P 1'
#
loop_
_entity.id
_entity.type
_entity.pdbx_description
1 polymer ?
#
loop_
_entity_poly.entity_id
_entity_poly.type
_entity_poly.pdbx_seq_one_letter_code
_entity_poly.pdbx_strand_id
1 'polypeptide(L)'
;LQLTATRGGRRTVRAKGTYVVLRALHRVERDPGVLAACERLIQVLIGDEPGPGMDNLLQVTVPEELERQLRRMDLQEQQELQRMRREATLRQDGVPT
;
A
#
# COMPACT_ATOMS: atom_id res chain seq x y z
N LEU A 1 4.70 1.18 6.64
CA LEU A 1 5.29 2.29 5.87
C LEU A 1 6.38 3.08 6.63
N GLN A 2 6.53 2.95 7.95
CA GLN A 2 7.47 3.78 8.74
C GLN A 2 8.91 3.79 8.21
N LEU A 3 9.47 2.62 7.87
CA LEU A 3 10.82 2.55 7.30
C LEU A 3 10.96 3.25 5.94
N THR A 4 9.90 3.30 5.14
CA THR A 4 9.93 3.92 3.79
C THR A 4 9.39 5.36 3.78
N ALA A 5 9.09 5.93 4.95
CA ALA A 5 8.69 7.33 5.08
C ALA A 5 9.83 8.29 4.70
N THR A 6 11.07 7.92 5.04
CA THR A 6 12.25 8.73 4.74
C THR A 6 12.94 8.28 3.45
N ARG A 7 13.57 9.22 2.76
CA ARG A 7 14.41 8.96 1.59
C ARG A 7 15.50 7.93 1.85
N GLY A 8 16.22 8.07 2.97
CA GLY A 8 17.24 7.11 3.39
C GLY A 8 16.69 5.70 3.53
N GLY A 9 15.53 5.57 4.19
CA GLY A 9 14.85 4.30 4.35
C GLY A 9 14.36 3.68 3.04
N ARG A 10 13.75 4.47 2.13
CA ARG A 10 13.40 3.99 0.77
C ARG A 10 14.63 3.48 0.02
N ARG A 11 15.74 4.21 0.04
CA ARG A 11 16.98 3.79 -0.63
C ARG A 11 17.49 2.47 -0.06
N THR A 12 17.52 2.32 1.26
CA THR A 12 17.97 1.06 1.90
C THR A 12 17.07 -0.11 1.52
N VAL A 13 15.74 0.06 1.57
CA VAL A 13 14.79 -1.01 1.22
C VAL A 13 14.89 -1.37 -0.28
N ARG A 14 14.99 -0.39 -1.18
CA ARG A 14 15.21 -0.64 -2.62
C ARG A 14 16.51 -1.40 -2.88
N ALA A 15 17.61 -1.01 -2.22
CA ALA A 15 18.92 -1.64 -2.39
C ALA A 15 18.95 -3.11 -1.93
N LYS A 16 18.03 -3.54 -1.07
CA LYS A 16 17.90 -4.93 -0.62
C LYS A 16 17.07 -5.80 -1.58
N GLY A 17 16.63 -5.27 -2.73
CA GLY A 17 15.83 -6.04 -3.69
C GLY A 17 14.41 -6.34 -3.19
N THR A 18 13.92 -5.62 -2.17
CA THR A 18 12.64 -5.91 -1.50
C THR A 18 11.45 -5.94 -2.46
N TYR A 19 11.46 -5.15 -3.54
CA TYR A 19 10.41 -5.18 -4.56
C TYR A 19 10.22 -6.57 -5.18
N VAL A 20 11.32 -7.30 -5.45
CA VAL A 20 11.25 -8.64 -6.07
C VAL A 20 10.54 -9.61 -5.13
N VAL A 21 10.87 -9.56 -3.83
CA VAL A 21 10.26 -10.39 -2.80
C VAL A 21 8.77 -10.06 -2.65
N LEU A 22 8.42 -8.77 -2.55
CA LEU A 22 7.03 -8.34 -2.40
C LEU A 22 6.17 -8.71 -3.61
N ARG A 23 6.72 -8.58 -4.83
CA ARG A 23 6.01 -8.97 -6.05
C ARG A 23 5.74 -10.47 -6.11
N ALA A 24 6.67 -11.29 -5.62
CA ALA A 24 6.46 -12.73 -5.52
C ALA A 24 5.39 -13.08 -4.48
N LEU A 25 5.46 -12.45 -3.30
CA LEU A 25 4.46 -12.62 -2.23
C LEU A 25 3.06 -12.23 -2.70
N HIS A 26 2.91 -11.06 -3.32
CA HIS A 26 1.63 -10.54 -3.83
C HIS A 26 0.93 -11.48 -4.82
N ARG A 27 1.69 -12.29 -5.58
CA ARG A 27 1.11 -13.27 -6.52
C ARG A 27 0.44 -14.47 -5.86
N VAL A 28 0.92 -14.88 -4.68
CA VAL A 28 0.50 -16.12 -4.02
C VAL A 28 -0.33 -15.87 -2.77
N GLU A 29 -0.23 -14.68 -2.20
CA GLU A 29 -0.96 -14.29 -1.00
C GLU A 29 -2.47 -14.17 -1.26
N ARG A 30 -3.27 -14.54 -0.26
CA ARG A 30 -4.74 -14.52 -0.30
C ARG A 30 -5.35 -13.68 0.81
N ASP A 31 -4.60 -13.37 1.86
CA ASP A 31 -5.10 -12.46 2.88
C ASP A 31 -5.22 -11.03 2.33
N PRO A 32 -6.42 -10.43 2.33
CA PRO A 32 -6.63 -9.09 1.78
C PRO A 32 -5.84 -8.00 2.51
N GLY A 33 -5.60 -8.17 3.81
CA GLY A 33 -4.81 -7.23 4.61
C GLY A 33 -3.33 -7.25 4.22
N VAL A 34 -2.76 -8.45 4.02
CA VAL A 34 -1.39 -8.63 3.56
C VAL A 34 -1.22 -8.10 2.13
N LEU A 35 -2.15 -8.41 1.22
CA LEU A 35 -2.13 -7.88 -0.15
C LEU A 35 -2.13 -6.35 -0.15
N ALA A 36 -3.04 -5.72 0.60
CA ALA A 36 -3.11 -4.26 0.69
C ALA A 36 -1.83 -3.65 1.33
N ALA A 37 -1.17 -4.35 2.26
CA ALA A 37 0.11 -3.91 2.81
C ALA A 37 1.24 -4.00 1.76
N CYS A 38 1.29 -5.10 1.00
CA CYS A 38 2.23 -5.31 -0.09
C CYS A 38 2.07 -4.24 -1.18
N GLU A 39 0.84 -3.96 -1.61
CA GLU A 39 0.53 -2.96 -2.64
C GLU A 39 1.00 -1.56 -2.22
N ARG A 40 0.67 -1.12 -1.01
CA ARG A 40 1.13 0.18 -0.49
C ARG A 40 2.66 0.28 -0.45
N LEU A 41 3.33 -0.78 -0.04
CA LEU A 41 4.80 -0.78 -0.01
C LEU A 41 5.39 -0.79 -1.43
N ILE A 42 4.82 -1.58 -2.35
CA ILE A 42 5.21 -1.60 -3.76
C ILE A 42 5.06 -0.21 -4.37
N GLN A 43 3.91 0.46 -4.19
CA GLN A 43 3.67 1.82 -4.69
C GLN A 43 4.77 2.80 -4.25
N VAL A 44 5.17 2.77 -2.97
CA VAL A 44 6.25 3.62 -2.46
C VAL A 44 7.61 3.25 -3.06
N LEU A 45 7.88 1.97 -3.29
CA LEU A 45 9.17 1.52 -3.83
C LEU A 45 9.33 1.81 -5.32
N ILE A 46 8.26 1.75 -6.11
CA ILE A 46 8.30 2.02 -7.55
C ILE A 46 8.12 3.51 -7.88
N GLY A 47 7.53 4.29 -6.97
CA GLY A 47 7.32 5.72 -7.17
C GLY A 47 8.62 6.51 -7.23
N ASP A 48 8.59 7.62 -7.96
CA ASP A 48 9.72 8.54 -8.08
C ASP A 48 10.10 9.14 -6.73
N GLU A 49 11.39 9.46 -6.60
CA GLU A 49 11.89 10.10 -5.39
C GLU A 49 11.48 11.59 -5.38
N PRO A 50 10.87 12.09 -4.29
CA PRO A 50 10.50 13.50 -4.18
C PRO A 50 11.69 14.45 -4.28
N GLY A 51 11.41 15.71 -4.60
CA GLY A 51 12.41 16.76 -4.69
C GLY A 51 13.07 17.11 -3.33
N PRO A 52 14.14 17.93 -3.35
CA PRO A 52 14.79 18.41 -2.14
C PRO A 52 13.79 19.07 -1.17
N GLY A 53 13.95 18.80 0.14
CA GLY A 53 13.03 19.30 1.17
C GLY A 53 11.78 18.44 1.40
N MET A 54 11.59 17.35 0.62
CA MET A 54 10.50 16.37 0.81
C MET A 54 11.01 14.99 1.22
N ASP A 55 12.10 14.96 2.01
CA ASP A 55 12.77 13.70 2.34
C ASP A 55 11.95 12.78 3.24
N ASN A 56 11.09 13.33 4.10
CA ASN A 56 10.19 12.57 4.97
C ASN A 56 8.73 12.80 4.58
N LEU A 57 8.10 11.78 3.98
CA LEU A 57 6.71 11.82 3.50
C LEU A 57 5.68 12.10 4.59
N LEU A 58 6.02 11.87 5.86
CA LEU A 58 5.13 12.14 7.00
C LEU A 58 5.19 13.59 7.49
N GLN A 59 6.14 14.39 7.01
CA GLN A 59 6.38 15.77 7.45
C GLN A 59 6.15 16.79 6.33
N VAL A 60 5.76 16.34 5.14
CA VAL A 60 5.55 17.23 4.00
C VAL A 60 4.18 17.88 4.10
N THR A 61 4.13 19.20 3.88
CA THR A 61 2.85 19.91 3.75
C THR A 61 2.19 19.51 2.44
N VAL A 62 0.99 18.94 2.53
CA VAL A 62 0.18 18.54 1.37
C VAL A 62 -0.79 19.68 1.03
N PRO A 63 -0.84 20.16 -0.23
CA PRO A 63 -1.85 21.13 -0.65
C PRO A 63 -3.27 20.59 -0.46
N GLU A 64 -4.21 21.46 -0.10
CA GLU A 64 -5.58 21.06 0.28
C GLU A 64 -6.32 20.26 -0.82
N GLU A 65 -6.13 20.63 -2.09
CA GLU A 65 -6.71 19.90 -3.22
C GLU A 65 -6.20 18.47 -3.30
N LEU A 66 -4.89 18.28 -3.14
CA LEU A 66 -4.27 16.97 -3.16
C LEU A 66 -4.69 16.15 -1.94
N GLU A 67 -4.82 16.78 -0.77
CA GLU A 67 -5.31 16.12 0.44
C GLU A 67 -6.76 15.60 0.25
N ARG A 68 -7.64 16.41 -0.36
CA ARG A 68 -9.00 15.97 -0.72
C ARG A 68 -8.98 14.81 -1.71
N GLN A 69 -8.10 14.82 -2.70
CA GLN A 69 -7.96 13.71 -3.64
C GLN A 69 -7.49 12.43 -2.96
N LEU A 70 -6.45 12.50 -2.12
CA LEU A 70 -5.92 11.37 -1.35
C LEU A 70 -7.01 10.75 -0.47
N ARG A 71 -7.75 11.57 0.30
CA ARG A 71 -8.86 11.08 1.15
C ARG A 71 -9.96 10.37 0.36
N ARG A 72 -10.26 10.83 -0.87
CA ARG A 72 -11.24 10.16 -1.74
C ARG A 72 -10.74 8.80 -2.20
N MET A 73 -9.47 8.69 -2.60
CA MET A 73 -8.87 7.41 -3.00
C MET A 73 -8.82 6.43 -1.83
N ASP A 74 -8.44 6.88 -0.63
CA ASP A 74 -8.43 6.04 0.58
C ASP A 74 -9.82 5.50 0.93
N LEU A 75 -10.86 6.33 0.76
CA LEU A 75 -12.24 5.92 1.00
C LEU A 75 -12.71 4.86 -0.01
N GLN A 76 -12.36 5.03 -1.29
CA GLN A 76 -12.66 4.06 -2.33
C GLN A 76 -11.97 2.72 -2.05
N GLU A 77 -10.68 2.74 -1.73
CA GLU A 77 -9.91 1.54 -1.38
C GLU A 77 -10.52 0.81 -0.17
N GLN A 78 -10.91 1.54 0.88
CA GLN A 78 -11.56 0.95 2.05
C GLN A 78 -12.90 0.29 1.71
N GLN A 79 -13.70 0.90 0.85
CA GLN A 79 -14.97 0.32 0.41
C GLN A 79 -14.76 -0.96 -0.39
N GLU A 80 -13.79 -0.98 -1.31
CA GLU A 80 -13.43 -2.17 -2.08
C GLU A 80 -12.95 -3.30 -1.18
N LEU A 81 -12.07 -3.00 -0.22
CA LEU A 81 -11.58 -3.98 0.74
C LEU A 81 -12.73 -4.55 1.59
N GLN A 82 -13.66 -3.69 2.04
CA GLN A 82 -14.85 -4.16 2.76
C GLN A 82 -15.73 -5.07 1.91
N ARG A 83 -15.92 -4.76 0.63
CA ARG A 83 -16.66 -5.62 -0.31
C ARG A 83 -15.97 -6.98 -0.48
N MET A 84 -14.67 -6.99 -0.76
CA MET A 84 -13.89 -8.22 -0.91
C MET A 84 -13.95 -9.08 0.36
N ARG A 85 -13.83 -8.47 1.55
CA ARG A 85 -13.95 -9.19 2.82
C ARG A 85 -15.34 -9.79 3.01
N ARG A 86 -16.41 -9.05 2.72
CA ARG A 86 -17.79 -9.56 2.79
C ARG A 86 -18.01 -10.72 1.84
N GLU A 87 -17.54 -10.62 0.59
CA GLU A 87 -17.63 -11.71 -0.37
C GLU A 87 -16.83 -12.95 0.05
N ALA A 88 -15.65 -12.76 0.65
CA ALA A 88 -14.85 -13.86 1.17
C ALA A 88 -15.56 -14.59 2.31
N THR A 89 -16.23 -13.86 3.23
CA THR A 89 -17.05 -14.45 4.29
C THR A 89 -18.23 -15.24 3.71
N LEU A 90 -18.98 -14.65 2.77
CA LEU A 90 -20.11 -15.32 2.11
C LEU A 90 -19.71 -16.61 1.36
N ARG A 91 -18.51 -16.65 0.77
CA ARG A 91 -17.98 -17.86 0.10
C ARG A 91 -17.60 -18.97 1.09
N GLN A 92 -17.22 -18.65 2.32
CA GLN A 92 -16.89 -19.64 3.35
C GLN A 92 -18.14 -20.31 3.95
N ASP A 93 -19.26 -19.59 4.02
CA ASP A 93 -20.53 -20.11 4.55
C ASP A 93 -21.36 -20.91 3.53
N GLY A 94 -20.92 -20.96 2.27
CA GLY A 94 -21.66 -21.56 1.14
C GLY A 94 -21.16 -22.91 0.63
N VAL A 95 -20.29 -23.62 1.37
CA VAL A 95 -19.84 -24.98 1.00
C VAL A 95 -20.64 -26.01 1.81
N PRO A 96 -21.63 -26.71 1.21
CA PRO A 96 -22.17 -27.91 1.83
C PRO A 96 -21.10 -29.01 1.71
N THR A 97 -20.74 -29.62 2.84
CA THR A 97 -20.00 -30.90 2.93
C THR A 97 -20.67 -32.00 2.11
#